data_AF-A0A2H0G6X8-F1
#
_entry.id   AF-A0A2H0G6X8-F1
#
_cell.length_a   1.000
_cell.length_b   1.000
_cell.length_c   1.000
_cell.angle_alpha   90.00
_cell.angle_beta   90.00
_cell.angle_gamma   90.00
#
_symmetry.space_group_name_H-M   'P 1'
#
loop_
_entity.id
_entity.type
_entity.pdbx_description
1 polymer ?
#
loop_
_entity_poly.entity_id
_entity_poly.type
_entity_poly.pdbx_seq_one_letter_code
_entity_poly.pdbx_strand_id
1 'polypeptide(L)'
;MKITSQLKTNNMKKSILVFTSVTLLSGMVFLGCESSSEKVDTAEQAVTDANNELEQANQEYLADIENYRTETSSKIEANNQSIADFNLRIAKEKKEVKEDYKKKIAELESKNSDMKKKMDEYKADGKEKWEAFKTEFSHDMDELGAAFKDLTVKNVK
;
A
#
# COMPACT_ATOMS: atom_id res chain seq x y z
N MET A 1 -18.47 11.00 50.36
CA MET A 1 -17.02 11.08 50.13
C MET A 1 -16.40 9.71 50.43
N LYS A 2 -16.21 8.89 49.40
CA LYS A 2 -15.43 7.64 49.48
C LYS A 2 -14.47 7.69 48.29
N ILE A 3 -13.23 8.07 48.59
CA ILE A 3 -12.12 8.06 47.65
C ILE A 3 -11.59 6.63 47.71
N THR A 4 -11.89 5.84 46.68
CA THR A 4 -11.15 4.60 46.42
C THR A 4 -10.41 4.80 45.11
N SER A 5 -9.16 5.25 45.28
CA SER A 5 -8.08 5.15 44.30
C SER A 5 -7.97 3.69 43.85
N GLN A 6 -8.29 3.41 42.60
CA GLN A 6 -7.91 2.17 41.95
C GLN A 6 -6.57 2.38 41.26
N LEU A 7 -5.59 1.64 41.75
CA LEU A 7 -4.21 1.61 41.29
C LEU A 7 -4.16 1.14 39.84
N LYS A 8 -3.57 2.00 39.00
CA LYS A 8 -3.13 1.72 37.63
C LYS A 8 -2.02 0.66 37.68
N THR A 9 -2.32 -0.56 37.26
CA THR A 9 -1.32 -1.60 36.98
C THR A 9 -1.00 -1.61 35.49
N ASN A 10 0.09 -0.93 35.12
CA ASN A 10 0.75 -1.13 33.84
C ASN A 10 1.44 -2.51 33.85
N ASN A 11 0.95 -3.46 33.04
CA ASN A 11 1.64 -4.72 32.77
C ASN A 11 2.16 -4.73 31.33
N MET A 12 3.36 -4.18 31.12
CA MET A 12 4.22 -4.50 29.97
C MET A 12 5.01 -5.78 30.27
N LYS A 13 4.58 -6.93 29.74
CA LYS A 13 5.30 -8.22 29.76
C LYS A 13 4.68 -9.08 28.64
N LYS A 14 5.36 -9.65 27.64
CA LYS A 14 6.76 -9.75 27.20
C LYS A 14 6.68 -10.02 25.69
N SER A 15 7.54 -9.40 24.90
CA SER A 15 7.76 -9.79 23.50
C SER A 15 8.19 -11.26 23.47
N ILE A 16 7.41 -12.12 22.82
CA ILE A 16 7.82 -13.49 22.51
C ILE A 16 8.71 -13.38 21.28
N LEU A 17 9.98 -13.11 21.53
CA LEU A 17 11.04 -13.27 20.56
C LEU A 17 11.15 -14.78 20.34
N VAL A 18 10.50 -15.29 19.28
CA VAL A 18 10.66 -16.68 18.85
C VAL A 18 12.08 -16.81 18.29
N PHE A 19 13.03 -17.09 19.17
CA PHE A 19 14.28 -17.71 18.78
C PHE A 19 13.94 -19.14 18.37
N THR A 20 13.75 -19.37 17.07
CA THR A 20 13.72 -20.74 16.54
C THR A 20 15.09 -21.34 16.75
N SER A 21 15.24 -22.08 17.84
CA SER A 21 16.41 -22.87 18.16
C SER A 21 16.66 -23.88 17.04
N VAL A 22 17.82 -23.77 16.39
CA VAL A 22 18.36 -24.82 15.51
C VAL A 22 18.60 -26.06 16.37
N THR A 23 17.64 -26.97 16.40
CA THR A 23 17.84 -28.31 16.95
C THR A 23 18.78 -29.07 16.02
N LEU A 24 20.04 -29.19 16.44
CA LEU A 24 20.97 -30.21 15.93
C LEU A 24 20.43 -31.60 16.34
N LEU A 25 19.71 -32.24 15.42
CA LEU A 25 19.25 -33.62 15.57
C LEU A 25 20.44 -34.58 15.56
N SER A 26 20.65 -35.25 16.69
CA SER A 26 21.62 -36.34 16.86
C SER A 26 20.91 -37.70 16.86
N GLY A 27 21.10 -38.49 15.79
CA GLY A 27 20.90 -39.96 15.67
C GLY A 27 19.46 -40.51 15.75
N MET A 28 18.98 -41.49 14.98
CA MET A 28 19.62 -42.61 14.27
C MET A 28 18.73 -43.15 13.12
N VAL A 29 19.36 -43.27 11.94
CA VAL A 29 19.32 -44.38 10.96
C VAL A 29 17.98 -44.93 10.43
N PHE A 30 17.60 -44.45 9.23
CA PHE A 30 17.15 -45.27 8.08
C PHE A 30 17.27 -44.42 6.81
N LEU A 31 18.45 -44.36 6.19
CA LEU A 31 18.65 -43.80 4.85
C LEU A 31 19.78 -44.57 4.17
N GLY A 32 19.61 -44.85 2.87
CA GLY A 32 20.75 -45.13 2.00
C GLY A 32 21.82 -44.06 2.22
N CYS A 33 23.07 -44.48 2.23
CA CYS A 33 24.21 -43.63 2.56
C CYS A 33 24.42 -42.57 1.47
N GLU A 34 23.69 -41.47 1.55
CA GLU A 34 24.00 -40.25 0.83
C GLU A 34 25.28 -39.68 1.45
N SER A 35 26.33 -39.53 0.65
CA SER A 35 27.66 -39.19 1.16
C SER A 35 27.68 -37.79 1.79
N SER A 36 28.64 -37.49 2.66
CA SER A 36 28.77 -36.13 3.21
C SER A 36 28.96 -35.07 2.13
N SER A 37 29.50 -35.44 0.96
CA SER A 37 29.62 -34.57 -0.22
C SER A 37 28.25 -34.26 -0.81
N GLU A 38 27.41 -35.27 -1.01
CA GLU A 38 26.10 -35.16 -1.64
C GLU A 38 25.11 -34.32 -0.80
N LYS A 39 25.24 -34.37 0.53
CA LYS A 39 24.50 -33.48 1.45
C LYS A 39 24.96 -32.03 1.37
N VAL A 40 26.25 -31.79 1.15
CA VAL A 40 26.80 -30.43 0.95
C VAL A 40 26.31 -29.89 -0.39
N ASP A 41 26.40 -30.67 -1.47
CA ASP A 41 25.93 -30.28 -2.80
C ASP A 41 24.43 -29.93 -2.79
N THR A 42 23.60 -30.73 -2.12
CA THR A 42 22.16 -30.47 -1.96
C THR A 42 21.89 -29.18 -1.17
N ALA A 43 22.64 -28.93 -0.11
CA ALA A 43 22.51 -27.70 0.68
C ALA A 43 22.94 -26.46 -0.12
N GLU A 44 24.01 -26.56 -0.91
CA GLU A 44 24.47 -25.48 -1.81
C GLU A 44 23.42 -25.16 -2.89
N GLN A 45 22.81 -26.18 -3.48
CA GLN A 45 21.74 -26.01 -4.45
C GLN A 45 20.52 -25.33 -3.81
N ALA A 46 20.08 -25.79 -2.63
CA ALA A 46 18.94 -25.20 -1.93
C ALA A 46 19.17 -23.72 -1.55
N VAL A 47 20.39 -23.35 -1.16
CA VAL A 47 20.77 -21.95 -0.90
C VAL A 47 20.75 -21.14 -2.20
N THR A 48 21.26 -21.70 -3.29
CA THR A 48 21.27 -21.04 -4.60
C THR A 48 19.85 -20.77 -5.09
N ASP A 49 18.97 -21.78 -5.00
CA ASP A 49 17.56 -21.67 -5.40
C ASP A 49 16.83 -20.64 -4.55
N ALA A 50 17.00 -20.67 -3.22
CA ALA A 50 16.41 -19.69 -2.32
C ALA A 50 16.88 -18.25 -2.59
N ASN A 51 18.14 -18.06 -2.97
CA ASN A 51 18.66 -16.75 -3.36
C ASN A 51 18.05 -16.25 -4.67
N ASN A 52 17.90 -17.13 -5.67
CA ASN A 52 17.26 -16.80 -6.94
C ASN A 52 15.78 -16.43 -6.75
N GLU A 53 15.05 -17.19 -5.93
CA GLU A 53 13.66 -16.89 -5.59
C GLU A 53 13.53 -15.55 -4.85
N LEU A 54 14.44 -15.26 -3.92
CA LEU A 54 14.47 -13.97 -3.21
C LEU A 54 14.76 -12.80 -4.15
N GLU A 55 15.69 -12.96 -5.09
CA GLU A 55 16.00 -11.95 -6.10
C GLU A 55 14.79 -11.70 -7.01
N GLN A 56 14.17 -12.76 -7.53
CA GLN A 56 12.97 -12.64 -8.36
C GLN A 56 11.83 -11.95 -7.60
N ALA A 57 11.58 -12.35 -6.35
CA ALA A 57 10.53 -11.73 -5.53
C ALA A 57 10.80 -10.24 -5.28
N ASN A 58 12.07 -9.83 -5.13
CA ASN A 58 12.45 -8.43 -5.01
C ASN A 58 12.24 -7.66 -6.32
N GLN A 59 12.58 -8.26 -7.47
CA GLN A 59 12.35 -7.65 -8.79
C GLN A 59 10.86 -7.44 -9.06
N GLU A 60 10.02 -8.46 -8.81
CA GLU A 60 8.56 -8.39 -8.95
C GLU A 60 7.96 -7.32 -8.03
N TYR A 61 8.43 -7.26 -6.77
CA TYR A 61 8.03 -6.25 -5.81
C TYR A 61 8.32 -4.83 -6.29
N LEU A 62 9.53 -4.56 -6.79
CA LEU A 62 9.89 -3.24 -7.31
C LEU A 62 9.12 -2.90 -8.59
N ALA A 63 8.90 -3.87 -9.46
CA ALA A 63 8.11 -3.69 -10.67
C ALA A 63 6.65 -3.35 -10.37
N ASP A 64 6.04 -3.98 -9.35
CA ASP A 64 4.67 -3.66 -8.94
C ASP A 64 4.54 -2.21 -8.44
N ILE A 65 5.54 -1.70 -7.71
CA ILE A 65 5.57 -0.28 -7.30
C ILE A 65 5.56 0.65 -8.52
N GLU A 66 6.44 0.42 -9.50
CA GLU A 66 6.52 1.28 -10.69
C GLU A 66 5.26 1.20 -11.57
N ASN A 67 4.70 -0.01 -11.73
CA ASN A 67 3.44 -0.21 -12.43
C ASN A 67 2.30 0.56 -11.75
N TYR A 68 2.24 0.49 -10.42
CA TYR A 68 1.23 1.21 -9.65
C TYR A 68 1.42 2.73 -9.68
N ARG A 69 2.66 3.25 -9.71
CA ARG A 69 2.92 4.68 -9.97
C ARG A 69 2.34 5.13 -11.32
N THR A 70 2.49 4.29 -12.33
CA THR A 70 1.96 4.59 -13.67
C THR A 70 0.42 4.56 -13.68
N GLU A 71 -0.19 3.56 -13.05
CA GLU A 71 -1.64 3.46 -12.91
C GLU A 71 -2.22 4.68 -12.18
N THR A 72 -1.65 5.03 -11.03
CA THR A 72 -2.11 6.15 -10.20
C THR A 72 -1.91 7.49 -10.89
N SER A 73 -0.79 7.70 -11.60
CA SER A 73 -0.60 8.88 -12.44
C SER A 73 -1.69 8.99 -13.51
N SER A 74 -2.10 7.89 -14.11
CA SER A 74 -3.18 7.89 -15.12
C SER A 74 -4.54 8.26 -14.51
N LYS A 75 -4.84 7.77 -13.31
CA LYS A 75 -6.06 8.16 -12.56
C LYS A 75 -6.05 9.65 -12.18
N ILE A 76 -4.92 10.17 -11.74
CA ILE A 76 -4.74 11.60 -11.39
C ILE A 76 -4.97 12.48 -12.62
N GLU A 77 -4.47 12.10 -13.79
CA GLU A 77 -4.71 12.83 -15.04
C GLU A 77 -6.18 12.79 -15.48
N ALA A 78 -6.85 11.64 -15.33
CA ALA A 78 -8.29 11.54 -15.60
C ALA A 78 -9.13 12.45 -14.68
N ASN A 79 -8.72 12.60 -13.42
CA ASN A 79 -9.32 13.53 -12.48
C ASN A 79 -9.10 15.00 -12.90
N ASN A 80 -7.89 15.36 -13.34
CA ASN A 80 -7.57 16.70 -13.85
C ASN A 80 -8.41 17.04 -15.10
N GLN A 81 -8.61 16.08 -16.00
CA GLN A 81 -9.49 16.25 -17.16
C GLN A 81 -10.95 16.47 -16.74
N SER A 82 -11.45 15.71 -15.75
CA SER A 82 -12.80 15.88 -15.21
C SER A 82 -13.03 17.28 -14.63
N ILE A 83 -12.02 17.86 -13.97
CA ILE A 83 -12.04 19.24 -13.47
C ILE A 83 -12.12 20.24 -14.62
N ALA A 84 -11.28 20.08 -15.66
CA ALA A 84 -11.27 20.97 -16.80
C ALA A 84 -12.65 20.99 -17.51
N ASP A 85 -13.22 19.81 -17.76
CA ASP A 85 -14.54 19.66 -18.36
C ASP A 85 -15.65 20.26 -17.51
N PHE A 86 -15.59 20.07 -16.19
CA PHE A 86 -16.57 20.63 -15.28
C PHE A 86 -16.49 22.16 -15.20
N ASN A 87 -15.27 22.73 -15.18
CA ASN A 87 -15.04 24.17 -15.24
C ASN A 87 -15.66 24.81 -16.50
N LEU A 88 -15.54 24.16 -17.66
CA LEU A 88 -16.16 24.61 -18.90
C LEU A 88 -17.70 24.61 -18.82
N ARG A 89 -18.29 23.61 -18.17
CA ARG A 89 -19.76 23.49 -17.99
C ARG A 89 -20.31 24.58 -17.08
N ILE A 90 -19.69 24.81 -15.93
CA ILE A 90 -20.18 25.79 -14.95
C ILE A 90 -19.91 27.24 -15.38
N ALA A 91 -19.17 27.46 -16.47
CA ALA A 91 -18.86 28.80 -16.96
C ALA A 91 -20.12 29.64 -17.24
N LYS A 92 -21.21 28.98 -17.67
CA LYS A 92 -22.50 29.57 -18.05
C LYS A 92 -23.54 29.61 -16.93
N GLU A 93 -23.22 29.06 -15.75
CA GLU A 93 -24.13 28.99 -14.61
C GLU A 93 -24.25 30.32 -13.86
N LYS A 94 -25.31 30.46 -13.05
CA LYS A 94 -25.52 31.63 -12.18
C LYS A 94 -24.38 31.76 -11.16
N LYS A 95 -24.05 33.00 -10.77
CA LYS A 95 -22.92 33.32 -9.89
C LYS A 95 -22.94 32.53 -8.58
N GLU A 96 -24.07 32.45 -7.91
CA GLU A 96 -24.22 31.75 -6.62
C GLU A 96 -23.89 30.25 -6.75
N VAL A 97 -24.47 29.59 -7.75
CA VAL A 97 -24.22 28.17 -8.08
C VAL A 97 -22.75 27.94 -8.45
N LYS A 98 -22.13 28.88 -9.15
CA LYS A 98 -20.73 28.81 -9.57
C LYS A 98 -19.76 28.85 -8.39
N GLU A 99 -20.05 29.64 -7.36
CA GLU A 99 -19.17 29.74 -6.18
C GLU A 99 -19.18 28.45 -5.34
N ASP A 100 -20.33 27.79 -5.19
CA ASP A 100 -20.37 26.49 -4.49
C ASP A 100 -19.63 25.40 -5.28
N TYR A 101 -19.76 25.38 -6.60
CA TYR A 101 -18.99 24.47 -7.44
C TYR A 101 -17.48 24.73 -7.39
N LYS A 102 -17.05 25.99 -7.39
CA LYS A 102 -15.62 26.33 -7.27
C LYS A 102 -15.02 25.85 -5.96
N LYS A 103 -15.74 25.97 -4.83
CA LYS A 103 -15.27 25.43 -3.54
C LYS A 103 -15.07 23.92 -3.63
N LYS A 104 -16.04 23.20 -4.20
CA LYS A 104 -15.96 21.76 -4.36
C LYS A 104 -14.81 21.33 -5.28
N ILE A 105 -14.58 22.06 -6.37
CA ILE A 105 -13.45 21.82 -7.27
C ILE A 105 -12.13 22.02 -6.53
N ALA A 106 -11.97 23.12 -5.79
CA ALA A 106 -10.74 23.40 -5.04
C ALA A 106 -10.43 22.31 -3.99
N GLU A 107 -11.45 21.81 -3.29
CA GLU A 107 -11.29 20.68 -2.36
C GLU A 107 -10.80 19.42 -3.08
N LEU A 108 -11.38 19.10 -4.24
CA LEU A 108 -11.03 17.91 -5.01
C LEU A 108 -9.67 18.03 -5.68
N GLU A 109 -9.30 19.21 -6.18
CA GLU A 109 -7.97 19.52 -6.69
C GLU A 109 -6.91 19.34 -5.61
N SER A 110 -7.15 19.87 -4.40
CA SER A 110 -6.25 19.69 -3.26
C SER A 110 -6.04 18.22 -2.95
N LYS A 111 -7.12 17.43 -2.84
CA LYS A 111 -7.03 15.98 -2.58
C LYS A 111 -6.29 15.25 -3.71
N ASN A 112 -6.55 15.57 -4.97
CA ASN A 112 -5.84 14.96 -6.10
C ASN A 112 -4.33 15.25 -6.05
N SER A 113 -3.95 16.48 -5.66
CA SER A 113 -2.55 16.84 -5.47
C SER A 113 -1.92 16.14 -4.27
N ASP A 114 -2.65 15.99 -3.16
CA ASP A 114 -2.16 15.28 -1.98
C ASP A 114 -1.93 13.79 -2.28
N MET A 115 -2.83 13.16 -3.03
CA MET A 115 -2.67 11.77 -3.49
C MET A 115 -1.45 11.62 -4.40
N LYS A 116 -1.25 12.55 -5.35
CA LYS A 116 -0.03 12.57 -6.16
C LYS A 116 1.22 12.59 -5.29
N LYS A 117 1.26 13.51 -4.32
CA LYS A 117 2.39 13.65 -3.39
C LYS A 117 2.60 12.37 -2.55
N LYS A 118 1.53 11.78 -2.02
CA LYS A 118 1.57 10.52 -1.23
C LYS A 118 2.21 9.38 -2.05
N MET A 119 1.93 9.28 -3.35
CA MET A 119 2.55 8.29 -4.24
C MET A 119 4.02 8.61 -4.56
N ASP A 120 4.33 9.87 -4.86
CA ASP A 120 5.69 10.32 -5.18
C ASP A 120 6.64 10.15 -3.99
N GLU A 121 6.15 10.35 -2.76
CA GLU A 121 6.92 10.22 -1.52
C GLU A 121 7.07 8.78 -1.04
N TYR A 122 6.30 7.83 -1.56
CA TYR A 122 6.39 6.43 -1.18
C TYR A 122 7.75 5.84 -1.57
N LYS A 123 8.42 5.22 -0.58
CA LYS A 123 9.70 4.53 -0.75
C LYS A 123 9.52 3.04 -0.49
N ALA A 124 10.20 2.23 -1.29
CA ALA A 124 10.21 0.79 -1.10
C ALA A 124 10.77 0.44 0.30
N ASP A 125 9.94 -0.19 1.13
CA ASP A 125 10.25 -0.50 2.53
C ASP A 125 9.73 -1.91 2.93
N GLY A 126 9.76 -2.83 1.96
CA GLY A 126 9.31 -4.21 2.10
C GLY A 126 7.88 -4.45 1.64
N LYS A 127 7.61 -5.69 1.23
CA LYS A 127 6.35 -6.11 0.61
C LYS A 127 5.13 -5.87 1.50
N GLU A 128 5.23 -6.14 2.81
CA GLU A 128 4.10 -5.96 3.73
C GLU A 128 3.64 -4.49 3.81
N LYS A 129 4.59 -3.55 3.94
CA LYS A 129 4.28 -2.11 3.97
C LYS A 129 3.74 -1.62 2.64
N TRP A 130 4.21 -2.21 1.54
CA TRP A 130 3.69 -1.92 0.22
C TRP A 130 2.25 -2.34 0.04
N GLU A 131 1.89 -3.56 0.41
CA GLU A 131 0.50 -4.03 0.29
C GLU A 131 -0.45 -3.19 1.15
N ALA A 132 -0.02 -2.83 2.38
CA ALA A 132 -0.79 -1.95 3.25
C ALA A 132 -0.98 -0.55 2.64
N PHE A 133 0.10 0.04 2.13
CA PHE A 133 0.06 1.33 1.43
C PHE A 133 -0.85 1.27 0.21
N LYS A 134 -0.67 0.28 -0.68
CA LYS A 134 -1.42 0.11 -1.92
C LYS A 134 -2.91 -0.06 -1.65
N THR A 135 -3.27 -0.79 -0.59
CA THR A 135 -4.67 -0.99 -0.19
C THR A 135 -5.32 0.33 0.22
N GLU A 136 -4.71 1.07 1.15
CA GLU A 136 -5.24 2.35 1.62
C GLU A 136 -5.28 3.39 0.50
N PHE A 137 -4.19 3.51 -0.26
CA PHE A 137 -4.08 4.45 -1.38
C PHE A 137 -5.12 4.16 -2.47
N SER A 138 -5.34 2.90 -2.81
CA SER A 138 -6.35 2.52 -3.82
C SER A 138 -7.74 2.91 -3.37
N HIS A 139 -8.08 2.67 -2.10
CA HIS A 139 -9.35 3.05 -1.53
C HIS A 139 -9.58 4.57 -1.60
N ASP A 140 -8.60 5.35 -1.14
CA ASP A 140 -8.64 6.82 -1.18
C ASP A 140 -8.81 7.35 -2.63
N MET A 141 -8.10 6.74 -3.58
CA MET A 141 -8.19 7.10 -5.01
C MET A 141 -9.54 6.75 -5.63
N ASP A 142 -10.14 5.62 -5.26
CA ASP A 142 -11.43 5.20 -5.77
C ASP A 142 -12.55 6.12 -5.24
N GLU A 143 -12.50 6.50 -3.96
CA GLU A 143 -13.41 7.50 -3.38
C GLU A 143 -13.26 8.87 -4.06
N LEU A 144 -12.02 9.30 -4.31
CA LEU A 144 -11.74 10.54 -5.02
C LEU A 144 -12.28 10.49 -6.45
N GLY A 145 -12.06 9.39 -7.18
CA GLY A 145 -12.58 9.19 -8.52
C GLY A 145 -14.11 9.18 -8.57
N ALA A 146 -14.78 8.61 -7.57
CA ALA A 146 -16.23 8.67 -7.44
C ALA A 146 -16.70 10.12 -7.24
N ALA A 147 -16.04 10.89 -6.37
CA ALA A 147 -16.37 12.30 -6.15
C ALA A 147 -16.20 13.17 -7.42
N PHE A 148 -15.22 12.87 -8.27
CA PHE A 148 -15.09 13.52 -9.58
C PHE A 148 -16.21 13.12 -10.54
N LYS A 149 -16.58 11.84 -10.60
CA LYS A 149 -17.71 11.38 -11.42
C LYS A 149 -19.02 12.07 -11.02
N ASP A 150 -19.24 12.27 -9.72
CA ASP A 150 -20.44 12.96 -9.21
C ASP A 150 -20.52 14.42 -9.69
N LEU A 151 -19.40 15.12 -9.90
CA LEU A 151 -19.41 16.43 -10.56
C LEU A 151 -19.91 16.36 -12.00
N THR A 152 -19.61 15.25 -12.69
CA THR A 152 -19.96 15.10 -14.10
C THR A 152 -21.43 14.74 -14.31
N VAL A 153 -22.11 14.15 -13.32
CA VAL A 153 -23.54 13.86 -13.41
C VAL A 153 -24.31 15.18 -13.49
N LYS A 154 -25.09 15.37 -14.57
CA LYS A 154 -26.00 16.51 -14.66
C LYS A 154 -27.07 16.34 -13.60
N ASN A 155 -27.02 17.13 -12.55
CA ASN A 155 -28.18 17.31 -11.68
C ASN A 155 -29.23 18.08 -12.48
N VAL A 156 -30.06 17.34 -13.22
CA VAL A 156 -31.31 17.85 -13.80
C VAL A 156 -32.22 18.11 -12.60
N LYS A 157 -32.29 19.36 -12.15
CA LYS A 157 -33.36 19.85 -11.28
C LYS A 157 -34.38 20.60 -12.12
#